data_AF-A0A7Y1SY51-F1
#
_entry.id   AF-A0A7Y1SY51-F1
#
_cell.length_a   1.000
_cell.length_b   1.000
_cell.length_c   1.000
_cell.angle_alpha   90.00
_cell.angle_beta   90.00
_cell.angle_gamma   90.00
#
_symmetry.space_group_name_H-M   'P 1'
#
loop_
_entity.id
_entity.type
_entity.pdbx_description
1 polymer ?
#
loop_
_entity_poly.entity_id
_entity_poly.type
_entity_poly.pdbx_seq_one_letter_code
_entity_poly.pdbx_strand_id
1 'polypeptide(L)'
;MAALLALLLFSFGGILWTNRTTANAEIISAMESILSNVSGSTTARSEDFVTDARASSAVAAVALTHMALSTPAEQETYFGALLRSNPSANGAFYGSIDGSFVYVSRSEAVDGTTFRTKLITVEEGSRVVELVDRDTNFTLLNTAFDPADEYDPRTRPWFTLASEKSTTILTDPYVFFTSQRPGVTAATPVYSADGSIAGVVGIDVELSDLSSFLSELSLGENGSAFIFNANGELIASEDFEALQRAEGESFSLTSVDELDSAVISASFEASANLNDRLETFTVDDQDSTFHAFVAPIANTDWILGVALDEQDFLGEVRTEQQRSNTIALALGLLGIAAGWRLIQNVTGPLTELKNRALAIEAGNYVETGPSDAVITELRTTSDAFDHMVKTLLNQRSSADSTDRSPTIDLLEPTTPEDSEREEPRAY
;
A
#
# COMPACT_ATOMS: atom_id res chain seq x y z
N MET A 1 -44.54 9.32 11.86
CA MET A 1 -43.99 8.12 11.19
C MET A 1 -43.10 8.49 10.02
N ALA A 2 -43.62 9.12 8.96
CA ALA A 2 -42.82 9.52 7.79
C ALA A 2 -41.59 10.39 8.15
N ALA A 3 -41.75 11.36 9.06
CA ALA A 3 -40.63 12.22 9.49
C ALA A 3 -39.50 11.48 10.22
N LEU A 4 -39.82 10.44 11.00
CA LEU A 4 -38.86 9.68 11.80
C LEU A 4 -38.09 8.68 10.93
N LEU A 5 -38.79 8.05 9.97
CA LEU A 5 -38.18 7.22 8.93
C LEU A 5 -37.31 8.04 7.98
N ALA A 6 -37.75 9.24 7.60
CA ALA A 6 -36.96 10.15 6.77
C ALA A 6 -35.67 10.59 7.49
N LEU A 7 -35.74 10.90 8.79
CA LEU A 7 -34.57 11.23 9.61
C LEU A 7 -33.57 10.07 9.69
N LEU A 8 -34.04 8.84 9.89
CA LEU A 8 -33.18 7.65 9.92
C LEU A 8 -32.51 7.36 8.57
N LEU A 9 -33.27 7.45 7.48
CA LEU A 9 -32.73 7.28 6.12
C LEU A 9 -31.71 8.37 5.79
N PHE A 10 -31.97 9.61 6.20
CA PHE A 10 -31.06 10.72 5.98
C PHE A 10 -29.78 10.58 6.81
N SER A 11 -29.86 10.22 8.09
CA SER A 11 -28.68 9.97 8.91
C SER A 11 -27.86 8.80 8.37
N PHE A 12 -28.52 7.74 7.91
CA PHE A 12 -27.86 6.55 7.41
C PHE A 12 -27.19 6.77 6.04
N GLY A 13 -27.89 7.44 5.13
CA GLY A 13 -27.32 7.89 3.86
C GLY A 13 -26.15 8.86 4.05
N GLY A 14 -26.26 9.76 5.04
CA GLY A 14 -25.17 10.62 5.47
C GLY A 14 -23.95 9.82 5.92
N ILE A 15 -24.11 8.88 6.85
CA ILE A 15 -23.00 8.02 7.33
C ILE A 15 -22.33 7.26 6.20
N LEU A 16 -23.10 6.63 5.30
CA LEU A 16 -22.56 5.90 4.15
C LEU A 16 -21.79 6.82 3.19
N TRP A 17 -22.32 8.01 2.93
CA TRP A 17 -21.68 8.99 2.07
C TRP A 17 -20.37 9.50 2.68
N THR A 18 -20.40 9.93 3.95
CA THR A 18 -19.20 10.42 4.65
C THR A 18 -18.14 9.33 4.76
N ASN A 19 -18.53 8.09 5.06
CA ASN A 19 -17.59 6.97 5.16
C ASN A 19 -16.88 6.72 3.82
N ARG A 20 -17.61 6.77 2.70
CA ARG A 20 -17.04 6.60 1.36
C ARG A 20 -16.11 7.75 0.97
N THR A 21 -16.49 9.00 1.25
CA THR A 21 -15.68 10.17 0.89
C THR A 21 -14.42 10.27 1.74
N THR A 22 -14.53 10.03 3.05
CA THR A 22 -13.40 10.14 3.97
C THR A 22 -12.37 9.05 3.68
N ALA A 23 -12.81 7.81 3.45
CA ALA A 23 -11.90 6.71 3.19
C ALA A 23 -11.12 6.88 1.86
N ASN A 24 -11.77 7.36 0.79
CA ASN A 24 -11.05 7.63 -0.46
C ASN A 24 -9.98 8.71 -0.27
N ALA A 25 -10.29 9.80 0.47
CA ALA A 25 -9.33 10.86 0.74
C ALA A 25 -8.16 10.41 1.64
N GLU A 26 -8.44 9.56 2.63
CA GLU A 26 -7.41 8.98 3.50
C GLU A 26 -6.45 8.05 2.73
N ILE A 27 -6.96 7.29 1.75
CA ILE A 27 -6.14 6.37 0.98
C ILE A 27 -5.26 7.12 -0.02
N ILE A 28 -5.78 8.14 -0.70
CA ILE A 28 -4.95 8.98 -1.58
C ILE A 28 -3.81 9.63 -0.78
N SER A 29 -4.12 10.17 0.40
CA SER A 29 -3.10 10.71 1.32
C SER A 29 -2.10 9.65 1.78
N ALA A 30 -2.55 8.42 2.03
CA ALA A 30 -1.66 7.30 2.37
C ALA A 30 -0.76 6.91 1.19
N MET A 31 -1.29 6.86 -0.03
CA MET A 31 -0.53 6.59 -1.25
C MET A 31 0.51 7.68 -1.50
N GLU A 32 0.15 8.96 -1.35
CA GLU A 32 1.10 10.07 -1.43
C GLU A 32 2.22 9.96 -0.37
N SER A 33 1.88 9.52 0.84
CA SER A 33 2.86 9.26 1.91
C SER A 33 3.77 8.06 1.60
N ILE A 34 3.21 6.98 1.05
CA ILE A 34 3.99 5.81 0.59
C ILE A 34 4.92 6.25 -0.54
N LEU A 35 4.40 6.94 -1.56
CA LEU A 35 5.20 7.48 -2.66
C LEU A 35 6.30 8.38 -2.17
N SER A 36 6.03 9.29 -1.23
CA SER A 36 7.06 10.17 -0.67
C SER A 36 8.14 9.42 0.11
N ASN A 37 7.78 8.33 0.81
CA ASN A 37 8.74 7.52 1.55
C ASN A 37 9.57 6.64 0.60
N VAL A 38 8.89 5.92 -0.29
CA VAL A 38 9.51 5.08 -1.34
C VAL A 38 10.41 5.94 -2.21
N SER A 39 9.97 7.15 -2.59
CA SER A 39 10.79 8.04 -3.43
C SER A 39 12.09 8.44 -2.77
N GLY A 40 12.06 8.81 -1.48
CA GLY A 40 13.25 9.22 -0.76
C GLY A 40 14.25 8.08 -0.64
N SER A 41 13.79 6.90 -0.21
CA SER A 41 14.66 5.74 -0.02
C SER A 41 15.15 5.15 -1.33
N THR A 42 14.28 5.05 -2.34
CA THR A 42 14.62 4.43 -3.62
C THR A 42 15.55 5.31 -4.43
N THR A 43 15.30 6.63 -4.48
CA THR A 43 16.22 7.57 -5.16
C THR A 43 17.60 7.53 -4.50
N ALA A 44 17.68 7.66 -3.18
CA ALA A 44 18.95 7.62 -2.47
C ALA A 44 19.69 6.28 -2.68
N ARG A 45 18.95 5.17 -2.65
CA ARG A 45 19.56 3.85 -2.87
C ARG A 45 20.05 3.67 -4.30
N SER A 46 19.31 4.14 -5.31
CA SER A 46 19.76 4.16 -6.71
C SER A 46 20.99 5.06 -6.91
N GLU A 47 21.05 6.19 -6.22
CA GLU A 47 22.22 7.09 -6.22
C GLU A 47 23.46 6.42 -5.62
N ASP A 48 23.30 5.61 -4.57
CA ASP A 48 24.41 4.90 -3.91
C ASP A 48 25.13 3.96 -4.89
N PHE A 49 24.41 3.24 -5.76
CA PHE A 49 25.02 2.33 -6.75
C PHE A 49 26.10 3.04 -7.60
N VAL A 50 25.79 4.25 -8.07
CA VAL A 50 26.70 5.02 -8.92
C VAL A 50 27.73 5.79 -8.09
N THR A 51 27.28 6.41 -7.01
CA THR A 51 28.13 7.26 -6.16
C THR A 51 29.23 6.44 -5.50
N ASP A 52 28.90 5.26 -4.98
CA ASP A 52 29.86 4.36 -4.34
C ASP A 52 30.88 3.84 -5.36
N ALA A 53 30.46 3.51 -6.58
CA ALA A 53 31.36 3.08 -7.65
C ALA A 53 32.34 4.20 -8.04
N ARG A 54 31.85 5.44 -8.20
CA ARG A 54 32.69 6.62 -8.50
C ARG A 54 33.68 6.90 -7.38
N ALA A 55 33.22 6.95 -6.13
CA ALA A 55 34.07 7.18 -4.97
C ALA A 55 35.14 6.08 -4.84
N SER A 56 34.75 4.82 -5.00
CA SER A 56 35.65 3.67 -4.96
C SER A 56 36.71 3.73 -6.06
N SER A 57 36.34 4.10 -7.29
CA SER A 57 37.28 4.27 -8.40
C SER A 57 38.29 5.38 -8.15
N ALA A 58 37.85 6.50 -7.55
CA ALA A 58 38.71 7.64 -7.25
C ALA A 58 39.72 7.33 -6.15
N VAL A 59 39.30 6.67 -5.07
CA VAL A 59 40.19 6.24 -3.97
C VAL A 59 41.23 5.24 -4.48
N ALA A 60 40.81 4.26 -5.28
CA ALA A 60 41.70 3.30 -5.89
C ALA A 60 42.74 3.96 -6.83
N ALA A 61 42.31 4.94 -7.63
CA ALA A 61 43.21 5.68 -8.51
C ALA A 61 44.27 6.49 -7.73
N VAL A 62 43.90 7.09 -6.59
CA VAL A 62 44.86 7.77 -5.70
C VAL A 62 45.89 6.79 -5.14
N ALA A 63 45.44 5.61 -4.70
CA ALA A 63 46.34 4.57 -4.17
C ALA A 63 47.34 4.09 -5.24
N LEU A 64 46.89 3.88 -6.47
CA LEU A 64 47.75 3.51 -7.59
C LEU A 64 48.72 4.63 -8.00
N THR A 65 48.25 5.88 -8.07
CA THR A 65 49.06 7.05 -8.41
C THR A 65 50.23 7.23 -7.44
N HIS A 66 50.01 6.94 -6.15
CA HIS A 66 51.06 7.03 -5.11
C HIS A 66 51.82 5.71 -4.92
N MET A 67 51.73 4.79 -5.89
CA MET A 67 52.44 3.50 -5.88
C MET A 67 52.14 2.62 -4.65
N ALA A 68 51.00 2.82 -3.99
CA ALA A 68 50.57 1.99 -2.87
C ALA A 68 50.05 0.61 -3.30
N LEU A 69 49.70 0.45 -4.59
CA LEU A 69 49.21 -0.78 -5.21
C LEU A 69 50.05 -1.12 -6.45
N SER A 70 51.36 -1.30 -6.26
CA SER A 70 52.32 -1.40 -7.37
C SER A 70 52.39 -2.78 -8.01
N THR A 71 51.97 -3.82 -7.29
CA THR A 71 51.99 -5.21 -7.77
C THR A 71 50.59 -5.74 -8.06
N PRO A 72 50.43 -6.70 -9.00
CA PRO A 72 49.13 -7.32 -9.25
C PRO A 72 48.49 -7.96 -8.00
N ALA A 73 49.29 -8.54 -7.10
CA ALA A 73 48.81 -9.14 -5.86
C ALA A 73 48.27 -8.11 -4.87
N GLU A 74 48.89 -6.93 -4.75
CA GLU A 74 48.39 -5.82 -3.94
C GLU A 74 47.08 -5.27 -4.51
N GLN A 75 47.03 -5.09 -5.84
CA GLN A 75 45.84 -4.64 -6.56
C GLN A 75 44.67 -5.60 -6.35
N GLU A 76 44.89 -6.90 -6.56
CA GLU A 76 43.90 -7.95 -6.35
C GLU A 76 43.38 -7.97 -4.90
N THR A 77 44.28 -7.88 -3.92
CA THR A 77 43.90 -7.86 -2.50
C THR A 77 43.01 -6.65 -2.19
N TYR A 78 43.40 -5.48 -2.69
CA TYR A 78 42.65 -4.25 -2.52
C TYR A 78 41.28 -4.31 -3.20
N PHE A 79 41.22 -4.73 -4.46
CA PHE A 79 39.96 -4.86 -5.20
C PHE A 79 39.03 -5.91 -4.59
N GLY A 80 39.57 -7.04 -4.12
CA GLY A 80 38.79 -8.03 -3.37
C GLY A 80 38.21 -7.46 -2.07
N ALA A 81 38.96 -6.62 -1.34
CA ALA A 81 38.45 -5.93 -0.16
C ALA A 81 37.35 -4.90 -0.51
N LEU A 82 37.56 -4.14 -1.59
CA LEU A 82 36.60 -3.15 -2.10
C LEU A 82 35.27 -3.81 -2.46
N LEU A 83 35.29 -4.92 -3.20
CA LEU A 83 34.07 -5.66 -3.53
C LEU A 83 33.39 -6.22 -2.27
N ARG A 84 34.12 -6.68 -1.25
CA ARG A 84 33.48 -7.09 0.01
C ARG A 84 32.79 -5.94 0.75
N SER A 85 33.32 -4.72 0.65
CA SER A 85 32.71 -3.54 1.28
C SER A 85 31.62 -2.87 0.43
N ASN A 86 31.56 -3.16 -0.86
CA ASN A 86 30.60 -2.57 -1.79
C ASN A 86 29.78 -3.67 -2.49
N PRO A 87 28.63 -4.07 -1.90
CA PRO A 87 27.77 -5.11 -2.44
C PRO A 87 27.28 -4.84 -3.87
N SER A 88 27.05 -3.58 -4.20
CA SER A 88 26.53 -3.11 -5.50
C SER A 88 27.55 -3.14 -6.63
N ALA A 89 28.83 -3.36 -6.34
CA ALA A 89 29.86 -3.51 -7.35
C ALA A 89 30.03 -5.00 -7.75
N ASN A 90 30.01 -5.27 -9.06
CA ASN A 90 30.21 -6.59 -9.65
C ASN A 90 31.68 -6.86 -9.92
N GLY A 91 32.47 -5.80 -10.14
CA GLY A 91 33.86 -5.91 -10.52
C GLY A 91 34.68 -4.66 -10.22
N ALA A 92 35.96 -4.85 -9.95
CA ALA A 92 36.93 -3.78 -9.72
C ALA A 92 38.25 -4.12 -10.40
N PHE A 93 38.81 -3.16 -11.11
CA PHE A 93 39.98 -3.42 -11.95
C PHE A 93 40.86 -2.21 -12.18
N TYR A 94 42.09 -2.53 -12.59
CA TYR A 94 43.05 -1.60 -13.16
C TYR A 94 43.53 -2.13 -14.51
N GLY A 95 43.45 -1.28 -15.54
CA GLY A 95 44.10 -1.51 -16.82
C GLY A 95 45.24 -0.51 -17.01
N SER A 96 46.39 -1.02 -17.43
CA SER A 96 47.58 -0.22 -17.71
C SER A 96 47.68 0.10 -19.20
N ILE A 97 48.41 1.18 -19.54
CA ILE A 97 48.64 1.61 -20.95
C ILE A 97 49.37 0.57 -21.80
N ASP A 98 50.13 -0.34 -21.18
CA ASP A 98 50.81 -1.45 -21.84
C ASP A 98 49.86 -2.62 -22.20
N GLY A 99 48.63 -2.60 -21.69
CA GLY A 99 47.63 -3.65 -21.88
C GLY A 99 47.56 -4.67 -20.73
N SER A 100 48.43 -4.53 -19.71
CA SER A 100 48.34 -5.32 -18.49
C SER A 100 47.05 -5.00 -17.73
N PHE A 101 46.44 -6.00 -17.09
CA PHE A 101 45.11 -5.89 -16.48
C PHE A 101 45.00 -6.73 -15.21
N VAL A 102 44.40 -6.16 -14.17
CA VAL A 102 44.01 -6.90 -12.97
C VAL A 102 42.54 -6.63 -12.74
N TYR A 103 41.71 -7.67 -12.80
CA TYR A 103 40.27 -7.58 -12.62
C TYR A 103 39.77 -8.59 -11.64
N VAL A 104 39.23 -8.12 -10.52
CA VAL A 104 38.52 -8.96 -9.55
C VAL A 104 37.03 -8.77 -9.81
N SER A 105 36.30 -9.88 -9.97
CA SER A 105 34.86 -9.89 -10.16
C SER A 105 34.19 -10.85 -9.20
N ARG A 106 32.89 -10.66 -8.97
CA ARG A 106 32.04 -11.71 -8.40
C ARG A 106 31.86 -12.82 -9.43
N SER A 107 31.84 -14.08 -9.00
CA SER A 107 31.74 -15.23 -9.88
C SER A 107 31.19 -16.44 -9.14
N GLU A 108 30.29 -17.17 -9.81
CA GLU A 108 29.75 -18.47 -9.38
C GLU A 108 30.21 -19.61 -10.31
N ALA A 109 31.26 -19.39 -11.11
CA ALA A 109 31.67 -20.30 -12.18
C ALA A 109 32.12 -21.69 -11.69
N VAL A 110 32.52 -21.82 -10.42
CA VAL A 110 32.92 -23.09 -9.77
C VAL A 110 32.23 -23.15 -8.41
N ASP A 111 31.77 -24.33 -8.00
CA ASP A 111 31.07 -24.53 -6.72
C ASP A 111 31.87 -23.97 -5.53
N GLY A 112 31.22 -23.17 -4.69
CA GLY A 112 31.85 -22.43 -3.58
C GLY A 112 32.70 -21.21 -3.97
N THR A 113 32.82 -20.88 -5.26
CA THR A 113 33.50 -19.65 -5.70
C THR A 113 32.64 -18.44 -5.42
N THR A 114 33.28 -17.37 -4.97
CA THR A 114 32.65 -16.07 -4.77
C THR A 114 33.34 -15.00 -5.60
N PHE A 115 34.65 -15.13 -5.82
CA PHE A 115 35.45 -14.16 -6.57
C PHE A 115 36.29 -14.84 -7.64
N ARG A 116 36.40 -14.20 -8.80
CA ARG A 116 37.34 -14.55 -9.86
C ARG A 116 38.26 -13.38 -10.13
N THR A 117 39.55 -13.65 -10.26
CA THR A 117 40.53 -12.65 -10.73
C THR A 117 41.00 -13.01 -12.13
N LYS A 118 40.89 -12.08 -13.07
CA LYS A 118 41.54 -12.15 -14.39
C LYS A 118 42.80 -11.28 -14.35
N LEU A 119 43.95 -11.89 -14.55
CA LEU A 119 45.23 -11.20 -14.68
C LEU A 119 45.71 -11.31 -16.13
N ILE A 120 45.97 -10.17 -16.75
CA ILE A 120 46.64 -10.08 -18.05
C ILE A 120 48.01 -9.47 -17.81
N THR A 121 49.06 -10.23 -18.12
CA THR A 121 50.44 -9.77 -18.01
C THR A 121 51.03 -9.65 -19.40
N VAL A 122 51.60 -8.48 -19.71
CA VAL A 122 52.27 -8.20 -20.98
C VAL A 122 53.76 -7.96 -20.72
N GLU A 123 54.60 -8.95 -21.04
CA GLU A 123 56.06 -8.86 -20.87
C GLU A 123 56.78 -9.31 -22.16
N GLU A 124 57.74 -8.51 -22.64
CA GLU A 124 58.60 -8.83 -23.79
C GLU A 124 57.84 -9.32 -25.05
N GLY A 125 56.61 -8.83 -25.27
CA GLY A 125 55.76 -9.21 -26.40
C GLY A 125 54.96 -10.51 -26.20
N SER A 126 55.08 -11.15 -25.03
CA SER A 126 54.22 -12.25 -24.60
C SER A 126 53.04 -11.71 -23.79
N ARG A 127 51.83 -12.21 -24.08
CA ARG A 127 50.60 -11.94 -23.33
C ARG A 127 50.14 -13.22 -22.64
N VAL A 128 50.02 -13.19 -21.32
CA VAL A 128 49.52 -14.32 -20.53
C VAL A 128 48.24 -13.89 -19.83
N VAL A 129 47.20 -14.71 -19.95
CA VAL A 129 45.94 -14.53 -19.22
C VAL A 129 45.80 -15.64 -18.20
N GLU A 130 45.73 -15.26 -16.94
CA GLU A 130 45.53 -16.16 -15.80
C GLU A 130 44.17 -15.85 -15.16
N LEU A 131 43.43 -16.89 -14.82
CA LEU A 131 42.16 -16.85 -14.12
C LEU A 131 42.32 -17.53 -12.77
N VAL A 132 42.00 -16.82 -11.69
CA VAL A 132 42.17 -17.31 -10.32
C VAL A 132 40.85 -17.24 -9.56
N ASP A 133 40.31 -18.39 -9.18
CA ASP A 133 39.05 -18.52 -8.46
C ASP A 133 39.28 -18.61 -6.95
N ARG A 134 38.45 -17.89 -6.18
CA ARG A 134 38.52 -17.81 -4.73
C ARG A 134 37.17 -17.90 -4.05
N ASP A 135 37.18 -18.42 -2.82
CA ASP A 135 36.01 -18.46 -1.94
C ASP A 135 35.72 -17.08 -1.29
N THR A 136 34.70 -17.04 -0.43
CA THR A 136 34.30 -15.82 0.32
C THR A 136 35.39 -15.28 1.24
N ASN A 137 36.29 -16.14 1.76
CA ASN A 137 37.43 -15.76 2.59
C ASN A 137 38.66 -15.36 1.75
N PHE A 138 38.52 -15.32 0.42
CA PHE A 138 39.60 -15.06 -0.52
C PHE A 138 40.67 -16.17 -0.52
N THR A 139 40.29 -17.40 -0.15
CA THR A 139 41.14 -18.59 -0.25
C THR A 139 41.18 -19.06 -1.69
N LEU A 140 42.38 -19.41 -2.19
CA LEU A 140 42.57 -19.98 -3.52
C LEU A 140 41.80 -21.31 -3.66
N LEU A 141 40.96 -21.40 -4.69
CA LEU A 141 40.25 -22.62 -5.08
C LEU A 141 40.85 -23.24 -6.34
N ASN A 142 41.06 -22.42 -7.37
CA ASN A 142 41.51 -22.88 -8.68
C ASN A 142 42.32 -21.80 -9.41
N THR A 143 43.24 -22.24 -10.27
CA THR A 143 44.00 -21.39 -11.19
C THR A 143 43.96 -22.02 -12.59
N ALA A 144 43.65 -21.22 -13.60
CA ALA A 144 43.63 -21.63 -15.00
C ALA A 144 44.29 -20.56 -15.89
N PHE A 145 44.73 -20.97 -17.08
CA PHE A 145 45.23 -20.06 -18.12
C PHE A 145 44.26 -20.05 -19.30
N ASP A 146 44.02 -18.87 -19.87
CA ASP A 146 43.14 -18.70 -21.02
C ASP A 146 43.87 -18.03 -22.20
N PRO A 147 44.63 -18.79 -23.01
CA PRO A 147 45.35 -18.23 -24.14
C PRO A 147 44.43 -17.75 -25.28
N ALA A 148 43.13 -18.05 -25.24
CA ALA A 148 42.17 -17.67 -26.26
C ALA A 148 41.40 -16.37 -25.92
N ASP A 149 41.53 -15.86 -24.70
CA ASP A 149 40.94 -14.58 -24.30
C ASP A 149 41.57 -13.43 -25.09
N GLU A 150 40.76 -12.67 -25.84
CA GLU A 150 41.21 -11.54 -26.66
C GLU A 150 40.97 -10.17 -26.01
N TYR A 151 40.67 -10.12 -24.71
CA TYR A 151 40.34 -8.87 -24.03
C TYR A 151 41.52 -7.88 -24.02
N ASP A 152 41.27 -6.66 -24.48
CA ASP A 152 42.19 -5.51 -24.34
C ASP A 152 41.48 -4.37 -23.60
N PRO A 153 41.91 -4.02 -22.37
CA PRO A 153 41.29 -2.96 -21.58
C PRO A 153 41.30 -1.60 -22.29
N ARG A 154 42.29 -1.32 -23.13
CA ARG A 154 42.53 -0.01 -23.73
C ARG A 154 41.53 0.35 -24.83
N THR A 155 40.86 -0.66 -25.38
CA THR A 155 39.85 -0.48 -26.42
C THR A 155 38.45 -0.25 -25.85
N ARG A 156 38.29 -0.35 -24.53
CA ARG A 156 36.98 -0.32 -23.88
C ARG A 156 36.52 1.12 -23.61
N PRO A 157 35.20 1.38 -23.58
CA PRO A 157 34.66 2.73 -23.34
C PRO A 157 35.19 3.37 -22.05
N TRP A 158 35.28 2.59 -20.97
CA TRP A 158 35.75 3.09 -19.67
C TRP A 158 37.19 3.61 -19.70
N PHE A 159 38.08 2.93 -20.45
CA PHE A 159 39.49 3.31 -20.53
C PHE A 159 39.66 4.54 -21.40
N THR A 160 39.06 4.52 -22.59
CA THR A 160 39.15 5.60 -23.58
C THR A 160 38.53 6.90 -23.04
N LEU A 161 37.30 6.85 -22.54
CA LEU A 161 36.59 8.03 -22.03
C LEU A 161 37.27 8.65 -20.81
N ALA A 162 37.74 7.84 -19.85
CA ALA A 162 38.42 8.35 -18.67
C ALA A 162 39.78 8.96 -19.02
N SER A 163 40.51 8.35 -19.96
CA SER A 163 41.79 8.88 -20.44
C SER A 163 41.60 10.21 -21.18
N GLU A 164 40.59 10.30 -22.06
CA GLU A 164 40.29 11.52 -22.83
C GLU A 164 39.80 12.66 -21.94
N LYS A 165 38.86 12.39 -21.03
CA LYS A 165 38.27 13.41 -20.16
C LYS A 165 39.17 13.78 -18.98
N SER A 166 40.21 12.98 -18.69
CA SER A 166 41.18 13.23 -17.61
C SER A 166 40.54 13.44 -16.22
N THR A 167 39.36 12.84 -15.98
CA THR A 167 38.58 12.95 -14.74
C THR A 167 37.84 11.64 -14.48
N THR A 168 37.26 11.49 -13.28
CA THR A 168 36.31 10.40 -13.00
C THR A 168 35.07 10.54 -13.88
N ILE A 169 34.70 9.47 -14.57
CA ILE A 169 33.55 9.39 -15.47
C ILE A 169 32.66 8.21 -15.08
N LEU A 170 31.42 8.25 -15.57
CA LEU A 170 30.55 7.09 -15.67
C LEU A 170 30.37 6.84 -17.18
N THR A 171 30.49 5.59 -17.63
CA THR A 171 30.21 5.24 -19.02
C THR A 171 28.71 5.20 -19.28
N ASP A 172 28.32 5.35 -20.54
CA ASP A 172 27.02 4.86 -20.98
C ASP A 172 26.95 3.33 -20.82
N PRO A 173 25.75 2.73 -20.75
CA PRO A 173 25.60 1.29 -20.69
C PRO A 173 26.24 0.56 -21.87
N TYR A 174 26.97 -0.52 -21.57
CA TYR A 174 27.59 -1.39 -22.58
C TYR A 174 27.70 -2.83 -22.07
N VAL A 175 27.92 -3.78 -22.97
CA VAL A 175 28.11 -5.18 -22.60
C VAL A 175 29.53 -5.42 -22.07
N PHE A 176 29.61 -5.92 -20.85
CA PHE A 176 30.87 -6.33 -20.24
C PHE A 176 31.43 -7.57 -20.92
N PHE A 177 32.73 -7.55 -21.20
CA PHE A 177 33.38 -8.64 -21.94
C PHE A 177 33.37 -9.97 -21.16
N THR A 178 33.58 -9.91 -19.84
CA THR A 178 33.72 -11.15 -19.03
C THR A 178 32.36 -11.75 -18.68
N SER A 179 31.40 -10.95 -18.20
CA SER A 179 30.09 -11.47 -17.79
C SER A 179 29.08 -11.55 -18.93
N GLN A 180 29.34 -10.89 -20.08
CA GLN A 180 28.40 -10.75 -21.20
C GLN A 180 27.06 -10.12 -20.78
N ARG A 181 27.05 -9.41 -19.64
CA ARG A 181 25.90 -8.68 -19.13
C ARG A 181 26.08 -7.18 -19.34
N PRO A 182 24.98 -6.43 -19.55
CA PRO A 182 25.04 -5.00 -19.66
C PRO A 182 25.29 -4.34 -18.30
N GLY A 183 26.07 -3.27 -18.32
CA GLY A 183 26.42 -2.52 -17.12
C GLY A 183 27.05 -1.19 -17.45
N VAL A 184 27.39 -0.46 -16.39
CA VAL A 184 28.15 0.79 -16.45
C VAL A 184 29.43 0.68 -15.64
N THR A 185 30.44 1.42 -16.05
CA THR A 185 31.71 1.49 -15.33
C THR A 185 31.95 2.91 -14.82
N ALA A 186 32.15 3.05 -13.52
CA ALA A 186 32.75 4.26 -12.96
C ALA A 186 34.28 4.16 -13.12
N ALA A 187 34.86 5.06 -13.92
CA ALA A 187 36.27 4.97 -14.29
C ALA A 187 37.05 6.24 -13.95
N THR A 188 38.26 6.07 -13.43
CA THR A 188 39.15 7.18 -13.04
C THR A 188 40.56 6.97 -13.59
N PRO A 189 41.15 7.97 -14.28
CA PRO A 189 42.51 7.86 -14.78
C PRO A 189 43.53 7.83 -13.64
N VAL A 190 44.58 7.03 -13.83
CA VAL A 190 45.72 6.89 -12.92
C VAL A 190 46.92 7.57 -13.56
N TYR A 191 47.64 8.38 -12.80
CA TYR A 191 48.78 9.13 -13.31
C TYR A 191 50.10 8.59 -12.76
N SER A 192 51.12 8.61 -13.61
CA SER A 192 52.52 8.39 -13.25
C SER A 192 53.11 9.60 -12.55
N ALA A 193 54.28 9.44 -11.92
CA ALA A 193 55.00 10.52 -11.24
C ALA A 193 55.41 11.68 -12.18
N ASP A 194 55.51 11.43 -13.47
CA ASP A 194 55.79 12.44 -14.50
C ASP A 194 54.53 13.17 -15.02
N GLY A 195 53.35 12.83 -14.50
CA GLY A 195 52.06 13.40 -14.88
C GLY A 195 51.44 12.78 -16.14
N SER A 196 52.05 11.76 -16.74
CA SER A 196 51.44 10.98 -17.83
C SER A 196 50.41 9.98 -17.29
N ILE A 197 49.46 9.55 -18.13
CA ILE A 197 48.50 8.51 -17.75
C ILE A 197 49.23 7.16 -17.69
N ALA A 198 49.21 6.52 -16.53
CA ALA A 198 49.73 5.16 -16.32
C ALA A 198 48.70 4.08 -16.69
N GLY A 199 47.42 4.40 -16.55
CA GLY A 199 46.32 3.50 -16.78
C GLY A 199 45.01 4.08 -16.28
N VAL A 200 44.00 3.23 -16.14
CA VAL A 200 42.67 3.61 -15.67
C VAL A 200 42.17 2.54 -14.70
N VAL A 201 41.56 2.98 -13.60
CA VAL A 201 40.78 2.12 -12.70
C VAL A 201 39.32 2.17 -13.10
N GLY A 202 38.63 1.03 -13.02
CA GLY A 202 37.18 0.94 -13.19
C GLY A 202 36.52 0.13 -12.08
N ILE A 203 35.28 0.51 -11.77
CA ILE A 203 34.34 -0.23 -10.92
C ILE A 203 33.09 -0.50 -11.76
N ASP A 204 32.77 -1.77 -11.96
CA ASP A 204 31.64 -2.23 -12.75
C ASP A 204 30.40 -2.41 -11.88
N VAL A 205 29.28 -1.91 -12.40
CA VAL A 205 27.93 -2.11 -11.87
C VAL A 205 27.07 -2.70 -12.98
N GLU A 206 26.54 -3.90 -12.77
CA GLU A 206 25.65 -4.56 -13.72
C GLU A 206 24.22 -3.99 -13.61
N LEU A 207 23.55 -3.77 -14.74
CA LEU A 207 22.17 -3.26 -14.75
C LEU A 207 21.17 -4.27 -14.14
N SER A 208 21.54 -5.56 -14.11
CA SER A 208 20.76 -6.60 -13.44
C SER A 208 20.62 -6.37 -11.94
N ASP A 209 21.62 -5.76 -11.31
CA ASP A 209 21.60 -5.53 -9.86
C ASP A 209 20.70 -4.34 -9.50
N LEU A 210 20.69 -3.31 -10.36
CA LEU A 210 19.70 -2.23 -10.26
C LEU A 210 18.29 -2.77 -10.46
N SER A 211 18.11 -3.61 -11.48
CA SER A 211 16.80 -4.22 -11.79
C SER A 211 16.31 -5.12 -10.66
N SER A 212 17.21 -5.92 -10.07
CA SER A 212 16.91 -6.75 -8.91
C SER A 212 16.50 -5.88 -7.72
N PHE A 213 17.22 -4.79 -7.45
CA PHE A 213 16.84 -3.83 -6.42
C PHE A 213 15.44 -3.24 -6.64
N LEU A 214 15.09 -2.88 -7.87
CA LEU A 214 13.75 -2.37 -8.18
C LEU A 214 12.67 -3.45 -7.98
N SER A 215 12.95 -4.70 -8.35
CA SER A 215 12.01 -5.82 -8.18
C SER A 215 11.73 -6.19 -6.70
N GLU A 216 12.62 -5.80 -5.78
CA GLU A 216 12.43 -6.01 -4.34
C GLU A 216 11.49 -4.96 -3.71
N LEU A 217 11.15 -3.89 -4.44
CA LEU A 217 10.23 -2.86 -3.96
C LEU A 217 8.81 -3.43 -3.86
N SER A 218 8.19 -3.27 -2.69
CA SER A 218 6.80 -3.68 -2.48
C SER A 218 5.84 -2.60 -2.97
N LEU A 219 5.52 -2.61 -4.26
CA LEU A 219 4.71 -1.57 -4.93
C LEU A 219 3.25 -1.98 -5.21
N GLY A 220 2.87 -3.21 -4.85
CA GLY A 220 1.56 -3.78 -5.21
C GLY A 220 1.70 -4.86 -6.28
N GLU A 221 0.59 -5.32 -6.82
CA GLU A 221 0.55 -6.32 -7.91
C GLU A 221 0.77 -5.65 -9.28
N ASN A 222 0.29 -4.42 -9.43
CA ASN A 222 0.35 -3.63 -10.67
C ASN A 222 1.30 -2.43 -10.56
N GLY A 223 1.83 -2.15 -9.36
CA GLY A 223 2.89 -1.15 -9.18
C GLY A 223 4.14 -1.47 -10.00
N SER A 224 4.91 -0.45 -10.35
CA SER A 224 6.14 -0.61 -11.13
C SER A 224 7.20 0.43 -10.80
N ALA A 225 8.47 0.03 -10.86
CA ALA A 225 9.62 0.89 -10.79
C ALA A 225 10.60 0.64 -11.95
N PHE A 226 11.18 1.73 -12.43
CA PHE A 226 12.05 1.72 -13.59
C PHE A 226 13.00 2.91 -13.58
N ILE A 227 14.11 2.80 -14.29
CA ILE A 227 15.08 3.87 -14.50
C ILE A 227 15.28 4.02 -16.00
N PHE A 228 15.21 5.23 -16.52
CA PHE A 228 15.55 5.56 -17.91
C PHE A 228 16.57 6.71 -17.95
N ASN A 229 17.31 6.84 -19.04
CA ASN A 229 18.22 7.99 -19.24
C ASN A 229 17.50 9.15 -19.94
N ALA A 230 18.21 10.28 -20.08
CA ALA A 230 17.68 11.49 -20.73
C ALA A 230 17.24 11.29 -22.20
N ASN A 231 17.69 10.21 -22.86
CA ASN A 231 17.27 9.86 -24.22
C ASN A 231 16.01 8.97 -24.25
N GLY A 232 15.46 8.60 -23.09
CA GLY A 232 14.33 7.68 -23.00
C GLY A 232 14.74 6.23 -23.24
N GLU A 233 15.98 5.85 -22.96
CA GLU A 233 16.43 4.46 -22.99
C GLU A 233 16.32 3.86 -21.59
N LEU A 234 15.71 2.67 -21.49
CA LEU A 234 15.48 1.98 -20.23
C LEU A 234 16.80 1.41 -19.68
N ILE A 235 17.21 1.85 -18.49
CA ILE A 235 18.45 1.46 -17.79
C ILE A 235 18.19 0.31 -16.82
N ALA A 236 17.06 0.35 -16.11
CA ALA A 236 16.65 -0.72 -15.19
C ALA A 236 15.13 -0.80 -15.14
N SER A 237 14.62 -2.00 -14.91
CA SER A 237 13.18 -2.27 -14.74
C SER A 237 13.04 -3.52 -13.89
N GLU A 238 11.90 -3.68 -13.22
CA GLU A 238 11.56 -4.92 -12.51
C GLU A 238 11.60 -6.15 -13.43
N ASP A 239 11.22 -5.97 -14.69
CA ASP A 239 11.42 -6.96 -15.75
C ASP A 239 12.74 -6.69 -16.49
N PHE A 240 13.80 -7.42 -16.10
CA PHE A 240 15.12 -7.29 -16.72
C PHE A 240 15.12 -7.67 -18.21
N GLU A 241 14.24 -8.58 -18.64
CA GLU A 241 14.14 -8.97 -20.05
C GLU A 241 13.64 -7.80 -20.91
N ALA A 242 12.88 -6.87 -20.33
CA ALA A 242 12.42 -5.66 -21.01
C ALA A 242 13.56 -4.67 -21.37
N LEU A 243 14.76 -4.82 -20.80
CA LEU A 243 15.90 -3.95 -21.08
C LEU A 243 16.61 -4.26 -22.41
N GLN A 244 16.38 -5.45 -22.97
CA GLN A 244 17.21 -5.97 -24.06
C GLN A 244 16.47 -5.95 -25.39
N ARG A 245 17.05 -5.23 -26.34
CA ARG A 245 16.75 -5.41 -27.76
C ARG A 245 17.76 -6.40 -28.35
N ALA A 246 17.27 -7.46 -28.99
CA ALA A 246 18.08 -8.34 -29.82
C ALA A 246 18.14 -7.79 -31.27
N GLU A 247 19.00 -6.81 -31.53
CA GLU A 247 19.34 -6.36 -32.89
C GLU A 247 20.72 -6.91 -33.33
N GLY A 248 20.76 -8.21 -33.66
CA GLY A 248 21.97 -8.87 -34.16
C GLY A 248 23.04 -9.07 -33.08
N GLU A 249 24.29 -8.68 -33.38
CA GLU A 249 25.43 -8.77 -32.44
C GLU A 249 25.63 -7.51 -31.57
N SER A 250 24.78 -6.48 -31.72
CA SER A 250 24.90 -5.23 -30.95
C SER A 250 23.86 -5.17 -29.85
N PHE A 251 24.29 -4.83 -28.64
CA PHE A 251 23.42 -4.49 -27.54
C PHE A 251 22.88 -3.07 -27.72
N SER A 252 21.58 -2.91 -27.50
CA SER A 252 20.92 -1.61 -27.42
C SER A 252 19.80 -1.71 -26.40
N LEU A 253 19.60 -0.63 -25.66
CA LEU A 253 18.53 -0.52 -24.68
C LEU A 253 17.18 -0.34 -25.37
N THR A 254 16.13 -0.81 -24.72
CA THR A 254 14.74 -0.56 -25.16
C THR A 254 14.38 0.90 -24.92
N SER A 255 13.77 1.54 -25.91
CA SER A 255 13.27 2.91 -25.76
C SER A 255 11.89 2.92 -25.10
N VAL A 256 11.61 3.95 -24.29
CA VAL A 256 10.30 4.17 -23.67
C VAL A 256 9.16 4.21 -24.70
N ASP A 257 9.42 4.71 -25.91
CA ASP A 257 8.44 4.81 -27.00
C ASP A 257 8.01 3.44 -27.56
N GLU A 258 8.76 2.39 -27.25
CA GLU A 258 8.54 1.03 -27.74
C GLU A 258 7.84 0.13 -26.72
N LEU A 259 7.74 0.61 -25.48
CA LEU A 259 7.08 -0.09 -24.39
C LEU A 259 5.57 0.17 -24.48
N ASP A 260 4.78 -0.89 -24.38
CA ASP A 260 3.31 -0.79 -24.28
C ASP A 260 2.92 -0.45 -22.82
N SER A 261 3.36 0.73 -22.35
CA SER A 261 3.11 1.21 -20.99
C SER A 261 2.82 2.71 -20.99
N ALA A 262 1.56 3.05 -20.69
CA ALA A 262 1.14 4.45 -20.51
C ALA A 262 1.88 5.11 -19.33
N VAL A 263 2.17 4.33 -18.28
CA VAL A 263 2.88 4.78 -17.08
C VAL A 263 4.31 5.21 -17.42
N ILE A 264 5.08 4.38 -18.13
CA ILE A 264 6.47 4.70 -18.49
C ILE A 264 6.52 5.91 -19.44
N SER A 265 5.62 5.95 -20.42
CA SER A 265 5.51 7.08 -21.35
C SER A 265 5.20 8.39 -20.62
N ALA A 266 4.21 8.38 -19.72
CA ALA A 266 3.85 9.55 -18.93
C ALA A 266 4.99 9.98 -17.97
N SER A 267 5.73 9.03 -17.39
CA SER A 267 6.93 9.31 -16.60
C SER A 267 8.00 10.03 -17.43
N PHE A 268 8.25 9.58 -18.67
CA PHE A 268 9.21 10.24 -19.55
C PHE A 268 8.78 11.66 -19.92
N GLU A 269 7.50 11.87 -20.25
CA GLU A 269 6.96 13.21 -20.51
C GLU A 269 7.03 14.13 -19.28
N ALA A 270 6.68 13.62 -18.10
CA ALA A 270 6.79 14.35 -16.84
C ALA A 270 8.25 14.73 -16.54
N SER A 271 9.20 13.89 -16.95
CA SER A 271 10.62 14.11 -16.72
C SER A 271 11.18 15.35 -17.41
N ALA A 272 10.57 15.79 -18.51
CA ALA A 272 11.01 16.97 -19.27
C ALA A 272 10.95 18.28 -18.46
N ASN A 273 10.17 18.31 -17.37
CA ASN A 273 10.02 19.47 -16.49
C ASN A 273 10.77 19.34 -15.15
N LEU A 274 11.58 18.28 -14.97
CA LEU A 274 12.38 18.05 -13.76
C LEU A 274 13.46 19.14 -13.62
N ASN A 275 13.20 20.15 -12.78
CA ASN A 275 14.21 21.15 -12.39
C ASN A 275 15.06 20.64 -11.22
N ASP A 276 15.71 19.48 -11.37
CA ASP A 276 16.48 18.78 -10.31
C ASP A 276 15.67 18.43 -9.05
N ARG A 277 14.36 18.23 -9.19
CA ARG A 277 13.45 17.92 -8.08
C ARG A 277 12.54 16.77 -8.47
N LEU A 278 12.09 16.01 -7.48
CA LEU A 278 11.02 15.04 -7.67
C LEU A 278 9.72 15.74 -8.12
N GLU A 279 9.05 15.13 -9.09
CA GLU A 279 7.71 15.52 -9.56
C GLU A 279 6.74 14.35 -9.38
N THR A 280 5.53 14.64 -8.91
CA THR A 280 4.45 13.64 -8.78
C THR A 280 3.34 13.94 -9.77
N PHE A 281 2.70 12.89 -10.28
CA PHE A 281 1.62 13.02 -11.23
C PHE A 281 0.71 11.79 -11.17
N THR A 282 -0.43 11.89 -11.86
CA THR A 282 -1.38 10.79 -12.02
C THR A 282 -1.52 10.46 -13.50
N VAL A 283 -1.58 9.17 -13.81
CA VAL A 283 -1.79 8.67 -15.17
C VAL A 283 -2.91 7.64 -15.15
N ASP A 284 -3.89 7.81 -16.03
CA ASP A 284 -4.92 6.80 -16.24
C ASP A 284 -4.41 5.80 -17.27
N ASP A 285 -4.42 4.52 -16.93
CA ASP A 285 -4.08 3.42 -17.84
C ASP A 285 -5.16 2.34 -17.78
N GLN A 286 -5.80 2.10 -18.92
CA GLN A 286 -6.92 1.18 -19.08
C GLN A 286 -8.05 1.41 -18.06
N ASP A 287 -8.18 0.51 -17.08
CA ASP A 287 -9.22 0.49 -16.05
C ASP A 287 -8.73 1.03 -14.70
N SER A 288 -7.49 1.53 -14.61
CA SER A 288 -6.90 2.03 -13.37
C SER A 288 -6.25 3.42 -13.48
N THR A 289 -6.12 4.05 -12.32
CA THR A 289 -5.37 5.29 -12.15
C THR A 289 -4.10 4.97 -11.38
N PHE A 290 -2.96 5.39 -11.90
CA PHE A 290 -1.67 5.25 -11.25
C PHE A 290 -1.25 6.57 -10.65
N HIS A 291 -0.74 6.52 -9.42
CA HIS A 291 -0.04 7.63 -8.80
C HIS A 291 1.45 7.39 -8.92
N ALA A 292 2.15 8.29 -9.61
CA ALA A 292 3.54 8.11 -9.96
C ALA A 292 4.40 9.30 -9.50
N PHE A 293 5.69 9.04 -9.34
CA PHE A 293 6.69 10.09 -9.25
C PHE A 293 7.86 9.80 -10.19
N VAL A 294 8.52 10.88 -10.60
CA VAL A 294 9.82 10.83 -11.26
C VAL A 294 10.83 11.66 -10.49
N ALA A 295 12.06 11.17 -10.37
CA ALA A 295 13.15 11.86 -9.69
C ALA A 295 14.48 11.65 -10.44
N PRO A 296 15.31 12.70 -10.60
CA PRO A 296 16.64 12.56 -11.16
C PRO A 296 17.54 11.81 -10.18
N ILE A 297 18.44 10.98 -10.71
CA ILE A 297 19.51 10.34 -9.95
C ILE A 297 20.73 11.26 -10.01
N ALA A 298 21.24 11.70 -8.85
CA ALA A 298 22.35 12.63 -8.81
C ALA A 298 23.61 12.11 -9.54
N ASN A 299 24.28 13.02 -10.26
CA ASN A 299 25.53 12.77 -11.00
C ASN A 299 25.40 11.76 -12.17
N THR A 300 24.18 11.50 -12.63
CA THR A 300 23.87 10.80 -13.88
C THR A 300 22.88 11.61 -14.70
N ASP A 301 22.58 11.14 -15.90
CA ASP A 301 21.45 11.57 -16.72
C ASP A 301 20.22 10.66 -16.53
N TRP A 302 20.20 9.88 -15.45
CA TRP A 302 19.15 8.90 -15.20
C TRP A 302 18.01 9.47 -14.36
N ILE A 303 16.81 8.96 -14.64
CA ILE A 303 15.57 9.34 -13.98
C ILE A 303 14.92 8.07 -13.47
N LEU A 304 14.66 8.02 -12.16
CA LEU A 304 13.87 6.99 -11.50
C LEU A 304 12.39 7.32 -11.66
N GLY A 305 11.62 6.38 -12.18
CA GLY A 305 10.16 6.39 -12.17
C GLY A 305 9.63 5.30 -11.23
N VAL A 306 8.61 5.63 -10.45
CA VAL A 306 7.86 4.67 -9.65
C VAL A 306 6.38 5.01 -9.74
N ALA A 307 5.55 3.99 -9.95
CA ALA A 307 4.11 4.13 -10.05
C ALA A 307 3.40 3.10 -9.15
N LEU A 308 2.34 3.56 -8.49
CA LEU A 308 1.47 2.74 -7.66
C LEU A 308 0.06 2.74 -8.25
N ASP A 309 -0.53 1.57 -8.41
CA ASP A 309 -1.90 1.41 -8.87
C ASP A 309 -2.90 1.74 -7.74
N GLU A 310 -3.85 2.65 -7.99
CA GLU A 310 -4.91 2.98 -7.03
C GLU A 310 -5.74 1.74 -6.64
N GLN A 311 -5.93 0.76 -7.53
CA GLN A 311 -6.67 -0.47 -7.24
C GLN A 311 -5.97 -1.43 -6.29
N ASP A 312 -4.64 -1.47 -6.26
CA ASP A 312 -3.91 -2.34 -5.33
C ASP A 312 -4.12 -1.90 -3.88
N PHE A 313 -4.14 -0.58 -3.67
CA PHE A 313 -4.32 0.01 -2.33
C PHE A 313 -5.79 0.23 -1.98
N LEU A 314 -6.65 0.55 -2.96
CA LEU A 314 -8.09 0.69 -2.74
C LEU A 314 -8.84 -0.63 -2.79
N GLY A 315 -8.36 -1.67 -3.46
CA GLY A 315 -9.09 -2.92 -3.69
C GLY A 315 -9.41 -3.65 -2.39
N GLU A 316 -8.38 -3.82 -1.54
CA GLU A 316 -8.53 -4.40 -0.21
C GLU A 316 -9.45 -3.55 0.68
N VAL A 317 -9.26 -2.23 0.66
CA VAL A 317 -10.07 -1.31 1.47
C VAL A 317 -11.51 -1.21 0.97
N ARG A 318 -11.75 -1.28 -0.34
CA ARG A 318 -13.10 -1.31 -0.95
C ARG A 318 -13.85 -2.58 -0.54
N THR A 319 -13.16 -3.70 -0.42
CA THR A 319 -13.75 -4.96 0.05
C THR A 319 -14.16 -4.86 1.53
N GLU A 320 -13.29 -4.31 2.39
CA GLU A 320 -13.63 -4.06 3.79
C GLU A 320 -14.70 -2.95 3.96
N GLN A 321 -14.71 -1.95 3.07
CA GLN A 321 -15.79 -0.95 3.01
C GLN A 321 -17.11 -1.59 2.61
N GLN A 322 -17.15 -2.48 1.63
CA GLN A 322 -18.38 -3.17 1.25
C GLN A 322 -18.93 -3.93 2.45
N ARG A 323 -18.08 -4.68 3.17
CA ARG A 323 -18.45 -5.37 4.40
C ARG A 323 -18.97 -4.43 5.48
N SER A 324 -18.29 -3.31 5.73
CA SER A 324 -18.73 -2.27 6.67
C SER A 324 -20.09 -1.69 6.27
N ASN A 325 -20.29 -1.41 4.98
CA ASN A 325 -21.55 -0.94 4.42
C ASN A 325 -22.67 -1.98 4.58
N THR A 326 -22.41 -3.27 4.39
CA THR A 326 -23.41 -4.33 4.61
C THR A 326 -23.83 -4.41 6.09
N ILE A 327 -22.87 -4.29 7.02
CA ILE A 327 -23.14 -4.27 8.46
C ILE A 327 -23.97 -3.03 8.83
N ALA A 328 -23.57 -1.86 8.32
CA ALA A 328 -24.30 -0.62 8.53
C ALA A 328 -25.74 -0.79 8.01
N LEU A 329 -25.93 -1.32 6.79
CA LEU A 329 -27.25 -1.53 6.19
C LEU A 329 -28.11 -2.46 7.03
N ALA A 330 -27.53 -3.56 7.53
CA ALA A 330 -28.21 -4.48 8.42
C ALA A 330 -28.67 -3.81 9.73
N LEU A 331 -27.81 -3.00 10.35
CA LEU A 331 -28.15 -2.22 11.54
C LEU A 331 -29.21 -1.16 11.27
N GLY A 332 -29.15 -0.49 10.10
CA GLY A 332 -30.15 0.47 9.66
C GLY A 332 -31.53 -0.18 9.51
N LEU A 333 -31.60 -1.34 8.85
CA LEU A 333 -32.83 -2.12 8.72
C LEU A 333 -33.37 -2.59 10.07
N LEU A 334 -32.50 -3.05 10.96
CA LEU A 334 -32.87 -3.42 12.34
C LEU A 334 -33.42 -2.22 13.12
N GLY A 335 -32.79 -1.05 12.99
CA GLY A 335 -33.26 0.19 13.61
C GLY A 335 -34.64 0.62 13.09
N ILE A 336 -34.86 0.51 11.79
CA ILE A 336 -36.17 0.75 11.17
C ILE A 336 -37.23 -0.23 11.71
N ALA A 337 -36.91 -1.53 11.79
CA ALA A 337 -37.83 -2.53 12.31
C ALA A 337 -38.15 -2.33 13.81
N ALA A 338 -37.14 -1.98 14.61
CA ALA A 338 -37.30 -1.67 16.02
C ALA A 338 -38.13 -0.39 16.22
N GLY A 339 -37.85 0.67 15.45
CA GLY A 339 -38.62 1.91 15.46
C GLY A 339 -40.07 1.70 15.05
N TRP A 340 -40.31 0.90 14.01
CA TRP A 340 -41.66 0.49 13.60
C TRP A 340 -42.40 -0.22 14.74
N ARG A 341 -41.74 -1.18 15.41
CA ARG A 341 -42.32 -1.95 16.51
C ARG A 341 -42.62 -1.07 17.74
N LEU A 342 -41.74 -0.13 18.07
CA LEU A 342 -41.98 0.85 19.13
C LEU A 342 -43.17 1.75 18.82
N ILE A 343 -43.29 2.25 17.58
CA ILE A 343 -44.41 3.08 17.16
C ILE A 343 -45.73 2.34 17.31
N GLN A 344 -45.79 1.07 16.89
CA GLN A 344 -46.99 0.24 17.06
C GLN A 344 -47.38 0.08 18.54
N ASN A 345 -46.40 -0.13 19.42
CA ASN A 345 -46.63 -0.30 20.85
C ASN A 345 -47.07 0.98 21.58
N VAL A 346 -46.84 2.17 21.00
CA VAL A 346 -47.22 3.47 21.59
C VAL A 346 -48.49 4.03 20.96
N THR A 347 -48.55 4.09 19.63
CA THR A 347 -49.60 4.81 18.89
C THR A 347 -50.92 4.06 18.92
N GLY A 348 -50.89 2.73 18.91
CA GLY A 348 -52.09 1.89 19.05
C GLY A 348 -52.85 2.19 20.34
N PRO A 349 -52.23 1.97 21.52
CA PRO A 349 -52.87 2.24 22.81
C PRO A 349 -53.27 3.71 23.01
N LEU A 350 -52.47 4.67 22.53
CA LEU A 350 -52.85 6.09 22.59
C LEU A 350 -54.10 6.39 21.76
N THR A 351 -54.26 5.76 20.60
CA THR A 351 -55.46 5.93 19.77
C THR A 351 -56.67 5.32 20.45
N GLU A 352 -56.50 4.17 21.10
CA GLU A 352 -57.55 3.54 21.89
C GLU A 352 -57.97 4.42 23.08
N LEU A 353 -57.01 4.91 23.87
CA LEU A 353 -57.27 5.84 24.98
C LEU A 353 -57.99 7.10 24.52
N LYS A 354 -57.56 7.70 23.39
CA LYS A 354 -58.24 8.84 22.78
C LYS A 354 -59.69 8.51 22.43
N ASN A 355 -59.93 7.37 21.80
CA ASN A 355 -61.27 6.96 21.40
C ASN A 355 -62.16 6.66 22.63
N ARG A 356 -61.62 6.06 23.70
CA ARG A 356 -62.31 5.84 24.97
C ARG A 356 -62.69 7.18 25.61
N ALA A 357 -61.78 8.15 25.67
CA ALA A 357 -62.06 9.48 26.21
C ALA A 357 -63.18 10.19 25.44
N LEU A 358 -63.17 10.13 24.12
CA LEU A 358 -64.24 10.68 23.26
C LEU A 358 -65.59 9.96 23.47
N ALA A 359 -65.58 8.65 23.72
CA ALA A 359 -66.80 7.90 24.02
C ALA A 359 -67.42 8.30 25.37
N ILE A 360 -66.58 8.53 26.39
CA ILE A 360 -66.99 9.02 27.71
C ILE A 360 -67.59 10.43 27.61
N GLU A 361 -66.97 11.32 26.83
CA GLU A 361 -67.50 12.66 26.54
C GLU A 361 -68.89 12.61 25.90
N ALA A 362 -69.09 11.68 24.95
CA ALA A 362 -70.38 11.45 24.29
C ALA A 362 -71.42 10.74 25.18
N GLY A 363 -71.10 10.44 26.45
CA GLY A 363 -71.98 9.75 27.38
C GLY A 363 -72.13 8.24 27.12
N ASN A 364 -71.28 7.65 26.28
CA ASN A 364 -71.28 6.24 25.95
C ASN A 364 -70.30 5.49 26.87
N TYR A 365 -70.76 5.16 28.08
CA TYR A 365 -69.97 4.45 29.09
C TYR A 365 -69.99 2.94 28.81
N VAL A 366 -68.95 2.44 28.12
CA VAL A 366 -68.76 1.02 27.86
C VAL A 366 -67.63 0.51 28.76
N GLU A 367 -67.90 -0.51 29.58
CA GLU A 367 -66.84 -1.23 30.28
C GLU A 367 -66.03 -2.05 29.26
N THR A 368 -64.76 -1.71 29.13
CA THR A 368 -63.79 -2.44 28.31
C THR A 368 -62.91 -3.34 29.18
N GLY A 369 -62.36 -4.40 28.60
CA GLY A 369 -61.43 -5.30 29.29
C GLY A 369 -60.08 -4.64 29.62
N PRO A 370 -59.22 -5.34 30.39
CA PRO A 370 -57.91 -4.83 30.77
C PRO A 370 -57.06 -4.44 29.56
N SER A 371 -56.26 -3.39 29.71
CA SER A 371 -55.44 -2.87 28.61
C SER A 371 -54.30 -3.79 28.23
N ASP A 372 -54.16 -4.08 26.93
CA ASP A 372 -53.04 -4.83 26.36
C ASP A 372 -51.79 -3.95 26.12
N ALA A 373 -51.76 -2.73 26.66
CA ALA A 373 -50.65 -1.81 26.48
C ALA A 373 -49.35 -2.36 27.10
N VAL A 374 -48.32 -2.53 26.26
CA VAL A 374 -46.99 -3.02 26.67
C VAL A 374 -46.29 -2.02 27.60
N ILE A 375 -46.51 -0.72 27.40
CA ILE A 375 -45.92 0.36 28.20
C ILE A 375 -46.74 0.53 29.48
N THR A 376 -46.07 0.40 30.63
CA THR A 376 -46.70 0.42 31.96
C THR A 376 -47.49 1.70 32.19
N GLU A 377 -46.97 2.87 31.83
CA GLU A 377 -47.64 4.15 32.00
C GLU A 377 -48.95 4.24 31.20
N LEU A 378 -48.96 3.72 29.97
CA LEU A 378 -50.16 3.70 29.13
C LEU A 378 -51.20 2.73 29.69
N ARG A 379 -50.76 1.56 30.19
CA ARG A 379 -51.62 0.57 30.84
C ARG A 379 -52.24 1.12 32.13
N THR A 380 -51.44 1.69 33.03
CA THR A 380 -51.92 2.32 34.26
C THR A 380 -52.91 3.45 33.97
N THR A 381 -52.66 4.24 32.92
CA THR A 381 -53.61 5.28 32.49
C THR A 381 -54.92 4.68 32.01
N SER A 382 -54.87 3.60 31.22
CA SER A 382 -56.06 2.88 30.77
C SER A 382 -56.87 2.31 31.94
N ASP A 383 -56.19 1.69 32.91
CA ASP A 383 -56.83 1.13 34.10
C ASP A 383 -57.52 2.22 34.94
N ALA A 384 -56.92 3.41 35.03
CA ALA A 384 -57.53 4.57 35.70
C ALA A 384 -58.79 5.08 34.97
N PHE A 385 -58.77 5.11 33.63
CA PHE A 385 -59.95 5.43 32.82
C PHE A 385 -61.07 4.40 33.04
N ASP A 386 -60.75 3.11 33.08
CA ASP A 386 -61.72 2.04 33.32
C ASP A 386 -62.35 2.16 34.72
N HIS A 387 -61.55 2.47 35.74
CA HIS A 387 -62.05 2.74 37.10
C HIS A 387 -62.98 3.95 37.16
N MET A 388 -62.67 5.02 36.41
CA MET A 388 -63.53 6.20 36.31
C MET A 388 -64.87 5.86 35.65
N VAL A 389 -64.87 5.16 34.51
CA VAL A 389 -66.10 4.72 33.82
C VAL A 389 -66.96 3.86 34.75
N LYS A 390 -66.36 2.90 35.45
CA LYS A 390 -67.05 2.06 36.43
C LYS A 390 -67.68 2.87 37.56
N THR A 391 -66.97 3.88 38.05
CA THR A 391 -67.48 4.80 39.08
C THR A 391 -68.67 5.62 38.55
N LEU A 392 -68.59 6.15 37.33
CA LEU A 392 -69.68 6.90 36.70
C LEU A 392 -70.93 6.04 36.45
N LEU A 393 -70.74 4.80 35.99
CA LEU A 393 -71.84 3.84 35.82
C LEU A 393 -72.53 3.51 37.16
N ASN A 394 -71.75 3.29 38.22
CA ASN A 394 -72.28 3.03 39.56
C ASN A 394 -73.02 4.25 40.14
N GLN A 395 -72.53 5.48 39.90
CA GLN A 395 -73.23 6.69 40.31
C GLN A 395 -74.55 6.86 39.57
N ARG A 396 -74.58 6.58 38.26
CA ARG A 396 -75.81 6.62 37.46
C ARG A 396 -76.84 5.60 37.93
N SER A 397 -76.43 4.35 38.22
CA SER A 397 -77.34 3.31 38.72
C SER A 397 -77.86 3.61 40.14
N SER A 398 -77.01 4.19 41.00
CA SER A 398 -77.40 4.60 42.35
C SER A 398 -78.40 5.77 42.33
N ALA A 399 -78.21 6.75 41.44
CA ALA A 399 -79.15 7.85 41.24
C ALA A 399 -80.52 7.36 40.73
N ASP A 400 -80.54 6.39 39.83
CA ASP A 400 -81.77 5.78 39.29
C ASP A 400 -82.51 4.93 40.37
N SER A 401 -81.78 4.36 41.33
CA SER A 401 -82.37 3.60 42.45
C SER A 401 -82.92 4.49 43.58
N THR A 402 -82.48 5.75 43.68
CA THR A 402 -82.91 6.69 44.74
C THR A 402 -84.25 7.36 44.40
N ASP A 403 -84.68 7.36 43.14
CA ASP A 403 -86.00 7.86 42.70
C ASP A 403 -87.15 6.88 43.01
N ARG A 404 -86.86 5.76 43.71
CA ARG A 404 -87.86 4.74 44.06
C ARG A 404 -87.82 4.35 45.55
N SER A 405 -88.54 5.10 46.41
CA SER A 405 -89.42 4.63 47.54
C SER A 405 -89.35 5.46 48.85
N PRO A 406 -90.36 5.44 49.77
CA PRO A 406 -91.66 4.74 49.75
C PRO A 406 -92.91 5.63 50.04
N THR A 407 -94.08 5.20 49.57
CA THR A 407 -95.40 5.68 50.05
C THR A 407 -95.76 4.97 51.35
N ILE A 408 -96.01 5.75 52.41
CA ILE A 408 -96.60 5.31 53.68
C ILE A 408 -98.10 5.11 53.47
N ASP A 409 -98.66 3.97 53.89
CA ASP A 409 -100.11 3.77 53.96
C ASP A 409 -100.56 3.43 55.40
N LEU A 410 -101.67 4.03 55.79
CA LEU A 410 -102.24 4.12 57.13
C LEU A 410 -103.37 3.08 57.32
N LEU A 411 -103.37 2.44 58.51
CA LEU A 411 -104.50 1.94 59.36
C LEU A 411 -105.79 1.44 58.68
N GLU A 412 -106.31 0.24 59.01
CA GLU A 412 -107.29 -0.05 60.10
C GLU A 412 -107.73 -1.56 60.05
N PRO A 413 -108.60 -2.14 60.93
CA PRO A 413 -108.27 -2.68 62.26
C PRO A 413 -108.83 -4.13 62.55
N THR A 414 -108.37 -4.74 63.67
CA THR A 414 -109.03 -5.70 64.63
C THR A 414 -110.10 -6.71 64.16
N THR A 415 -110.19 -8.02 64.52
CA THR A 415 -109.90 -8.83 65.75
C THR A 415 -110.36 -10.32 65.47
N PRO A 416 -110.56 -11.25 66.44
CA PRO A 416 -109.64 -12.34 66.82
C PRO A 416 -110.26 -13.77 66.74
N GLU A 417 -109.49 -14.85 66.96
CA GLU A 417 -109.91 -16.13 67.59
C GLU A 417 -108.72 -17.12 67.56
N ASP A 418 -108.28 -17.60 68.73
CA ASP A 418 -108.41 -18.99 69.22
C ASP A 418 -107.68 -20.03 68.34
N SER A 419 -106.89 -20.99 68.84
CA SER A 419 -106.63 -21.53 70.17
C SER A 419 -105.51 -22.59 70.01
N GLU A 420 -105.05 -23.14 71.14
CA GLU A 420 -104.40 -24.46 71.29
C GLU A 420 -102.92 -24.62 70.84
N ARG A 421 -101.99 -24.83 71.80
CA ARG A 421 -101.49 -26.15 72.30
C ARG A 421 -100.82 -26.94 71.16
N GLU A 422 -99.57 -27.36 71.22
CA GLU A 422 -98.91 -28.16 72.27
C GLU A 422 -97.40 -28.27 71.95
N GLU A 423 -96.55 -28.18 72.97
CA GLU A 423 -95.24 -28.89 73.01
C GLU A 423 -95.49 -30.42 72.96
N PRO A 424 -94.52 -31.35 72.66
CA PRO A 424 -93.11 -31.28 73.09
C PRO A 424 -92.03 -32.00 72.23
N ARG A 425 -90.77 -31.67 72.59
CA ARG A 425 -89.55 -32.49 72.74
C ARG A 425 -89.10 -33.56 71.71
N ALA A 426 -87.84 -33.35 71.32
CA ALA A 426 -86.69 -34.27 71.39
C ALA A 426 -86.61 -35.49 70.44
N TYR A 427 -85.52 -35.56 69.67
CA TYR A 427 -84.35 -36.38 70.03
C TYR A 427 -83.08 -35.87 69.33
#